data_AF-A0A6M0HYA8-F1
#
_entry.id   AF-A0A6M0HYA8-F1
#
_cell.length_a   1.000
_cell.length_b   1.000
_cell.length_c   1.000
_cell.angle_alpha   90.00
_cell.angle_beta   90.00
_cell.angle_gamma   90.00
#
_symmetry.space_group_name_H-M   'P 1'
#
loop_
_entity.id
_entity.type
_entity.pdbx_description
1 polymer ?
#
loop_
_entity_poly.entity_id
_entity_poly.type
_entity_poly.pdbx_seq_one_letter_code
_entity_poly.pdbx_strand_id
1 'polypeptide(L)'
;MIHSPQVDVDQDYTNAFAPLPRSYLLNVASLEAELEVTKKELRKARRDLRGLRGDAGRQIAGLTPRQQEIIASVLAGHPSKNIAADLNISQRTVENHRAAIMRKTGTRSLPALMRLVLAAEPTV
;
A
#
# COMPACT_ATOMS: atom_id res chain seq x y z
N MET A 1 -1.38 -28.49 39.60
CA MET A 1 -1.29 -29.34 38.39
C MET A 1 -2.66 -29.29 37.73
N ILE A 2 -2.80 -28.55 36.63
CA ILE A 2 -4.04 -28.47 35.85
C ILE A 2 -3.96 -29.60 34.82
N HIS A 3 -4.82 -30.60 34.94
CA HIS A 3 -4.94 -31.66 33.92
C HIS A 3 -6.10 -31.27 33.01
N SER A 4 -5.76 -30.68 31.86
CA SER A 4 -6.73 -30.44 30.79
C SER A 4 -7.22 -31.78 30.25
N PRO A 5 -8.53 -32.01 30.11
CA PRO A 5 -9.01 -33.18 29.36
C PRO A 5 -8.69 -32.93 27.89
N GLN A 6 -7.86 -33.80 27.30
CA GLN A 6 -7.62 -33.83 25.87
C GLN A 6 -8.94 -34.21 25.17
N VAL A 7 -9.44 -33.32 24.31
CA VAL A 7 -10.50 -33.65 23.37
C VAL A 7 -9.86 -34.59 22.34
N ASP A 8 -10.36 -35.81 22.28
CA ASP A 8 -9.95 -36.82 21.31
C ASP A 8 -10.44 -36.37 19.93
N VAL A 9 -9.49 -35.94 19.09
CA VAL A 9 -9.74 -35.44 17.75
C VAL A 9 -9.32 -36.53 16.79
N ASP A 10 -10.14 -37.56 16.60
CA ASP A 10 -10.09 -38.33 15.35
C ASP A 10 -11.31 -39.22 15.12
N GLN A 11 -11.69 -39.27 13.85
CA GLN A 11 -12.63 -40.20 13.21
C GLN A 11 -14.12 -40.09 13.55
N ASP A 12 -14.78 -39.04 13.06
CA ASP A 12 -16.15 -39.17 12.50
C ASP A 12 -16.64 -37.95 11.69
N TYR A 13 -15.74 -37.12 11.15
CA TYR A 13 -16.13 -36.03 10.24
C TYR A 13 -16.50 -36.50 8.82
N THR A 14 -16.33 -37.78 8.52
CA THR A 14 -16.55 -38.32 7.16
C THR A 14 -18.02 -38.66 6.86
N ASN A 15 -18.92 -38.66 7.84
CA ASN A 15 -20.30 -39.13 7.63
C ASN A 15 -21.44 -38.23 8.17
N ALA A 16 -21.13 -37.00 8.59
CA ALA A 16 -22.13 -36.06 9.14
C ALA A 16 -22.59 -34.96 8.15
N PHE A 17 -22.39 -35.14 6.85
CA PHE A 17 -22.96 -34.27 5.82
C PHE A 17 -24.12 -35.00 5.14
N ALA A 18 -25.31 -34.91 5.74
CA ALA A 18 -26.55 -35.29 5.05
C ALA A 18 -26.56 -34.58 3.67
N PRO A 19 -26.98 -35.25 2.58
CA PRO A 19 -26.97 -34.63 1.26
C PRO A 19 -27.85 -33.36 1.31
N LEU A 20 -27.22 -32.20 1.15
CA LEU A 20 -27.91 -30.92 1.17
C LEU A 20 -28.98 -30.91 0.07
N PRO A 21 -30.19 -30.38 0.34
CA PRO A 21 -31.27 -30.37 -0.65
C PRO A 21 -30.83 -29.65 -1.93
N ARG A 22 -31.26 -30.16 -3.10
CA ARG A 22 -30.85 -29.66 -4.43
C ARG A 22 -31.03 -28.15 -4.63
N SER A 23 -31.92 -27.51 -3.88
CA SER A 23 -32.11 -26.05 -3.87
C SER A 23 -30.85 -25.27 -3.43
N TYR A 24 -29.99 -25.87 -2.61
CA TYR A 24 -28.73 -25.24 -2.19
C TYR A 24 -27.64 -25.33 -3.25
N LEU A 25 -27.60 -26.40 -4.05
CA LEU A 25 -26.59 -26.59 -5.11
C LEU A 25 -26.70 -25.53 -6.23
N LEU A 26 -27.89 -24.99 -6.47
CA LEU A 26 -28.11 -23.87 -7.41
C LEU A 26 -27.55 -22.53 -6.89
N ASN A 27 -27.51 -22.34 -5.57
CA ASN A 27 -26.95 -21.13 -4.96
C ASN A 27 -25.42 -21.19 -4.87
N VAL A 28 -24.83 -22.37 -4.61
CA VAL A 28 -23.36 -22.48 -4.49
C VAL A 28 -22.66 -22.08 -5.79
N ALA A 29 -23.13 -22.55 -6.94
CA ALA A 29 -22.54 -22.17 -8.23
C ALA A 29 -22.67 -20.66 -8.54
N SER A 30 -23.75 -20.03 -8.09
CA SER A 30 -23.97 -18.59 -8.25
C SER A 30 -23.06 -17.77 -7.31
N LEU A 31 -22.88 -18.22 -6.07
CA LEU A 31 -21.96 -17.65 -5.09
C LEU A 31 -20.48 -17.83 -5.50
N GLU A 32 -20.12 -18.98 -6.07
CA GLU A 32 -18.80 -19.24 -6.63
C GLU A 32 -18.51 -18.31 -7.83
N ALA A 33 -19.50 -18.09 -8.69
CA ALA A 33 -19.38 -17.16 -9.81
C ALA A 33 -19.22 -15.70 -9.34
N GLU A 34 -19.99 -15.25 -8.35
CA GLU A 34 -19.85 -13.92 -7.74
C GLU A 34 -18.48 -13.74 -7.05
N LEU A 35 -17.98 -14.78 -6.38
CA LEU A 35 -16.63 -14.81 -5.82
C LEU A 35 -15.56 -14.70 -6.90
N GLU A 36 -15.68 -15.40 -8.03
CA GLU A 36 -14.72 -15.30 -9.13
C GLU A 36 -14.71 -13.92 -9.79
N VAL A 37 -15.88 -13.30 -9.96
CA VAL A 37 -15.97 -11.91 -10.46
C VAL A 37 -15.27 -10.96 -9.48
N THR A 38 -15.55 -11.08 -8.18
CA THR A 38 -14.95 -10.22 -7.14
C THR A 38 -13.44 -10.41 -7.04
N LYS A 39 -12.95 -11.66 -7.08
CA LYS A 39 -11.50 -11.97 -7.12
C LYS A 39 -10.83 -11.41 -8.37
N LYS A 40 -11.50 -11.47 -9.53
CA LYS A 40 -10.99 -10.93 -10.79
C LYS A 40 -10.86 -9.41 -10.73
N GLU A 41 -11.86 -8.72 -10.21
CA GLU A 41 -11.79 -7.27 -9.98
C GLU A 41 -10.68 -6.91 -8.97
N LEU A 42 -10.55 -7.67 -7.88
CA LEU A 42 -9.46 -7.47 -6.92
C LEU A 42 -8.07 -7.70 -7.55
N ARG A 43 -7.92 -8.71 -8.40
CA ARG A 43 -6.67 -8.95 -9.16
C ARG A 43 -6.36 -7.81 -10.10
N LYS A 44 -7.36 -7.23 -10.77
CA LYS A 44 -7.20 -6.08 -11.66
C LYS A 44 -6.79 -4.84 -10.88
N ALA A 45 -7.53 -4.49 -9.83
CA ALA A 45 -7.21 -3.36 -8.95
C ALA A 45 -5.81 -3.48 -8.33
N ARG A 46 -5.42 -4.69 -7.88
CA ARG A 46 -4.04 -4.95 -7.39
C ARG A 46 -2.98 -4.74 -8.46
N ARG A 47 -3.25 -5.11 -9.71
CA ARG A 47 -2.34 -4.93 -10.84
C ARG A 47 -2.16 -3.46 -11.18
N ASP A 48 -3.27 -2.70 -11.19
CA ASP A 48 -3.27 -1.27 -11.46
C ASP A 48 -2.52 -0.50 -10.36
N LEU A 49 -2.79 -0.83 -9.08
CA LEU A 49 -2.04 -0.30 -7.95
C LEU A 49 -0.55 -0.62 -8.04
N ARG A 50 -0.18 -1.84 -8.45
CA ARG A 50 1.23 -2.23 -8.64
C ARG A 50 1.87 -1.45 -9.79
N GLY A 51 1.14 -1.17 -10.87
CA GLY A 51 1.60 -0.35 -11.99
C GLY A 51 1.89 1.07 -11.55
N LEU A 52 0.92 1.72 -10.91
CA LEU A 52 1.05 3.08 -10.36
C LEU A 52 2.21 3.19 -9.37
N ARG A 53 2.38 2.19 -8.49
CA ARG A 53 3.54 2.09 -7.59
C ARG A 53 4.87 2.00 -8.33
N GLY A 54 4.94 1.18 -9.37
CA GLY A 54 6.15 1.02 -10.18
C GLY A 54 6.54 2.31 -10.90
N ASP A 55 5.56 3.05 -11.43
CA ASP A 55 5.78 4.36 -12.06
C ASP A 55 6.27 5.40 -11.04
N ALA A 56 5.60 5.49 -9.89
CA ALA A 56 5.98 6.42 -8.82
C ALA A 56 7.38 6.08 -8.25
N GLY A 57 7.67 4.80 -8.05
CA GLY A 57 8.99 4.33 -7.60
C GLY A 57 10.11 4.72 -8.58
N ARG A 58 9.89 4.61 -9.89
CA ARG A 58 10.86 5.07 -10.91
C ARG A 58 11.11 6.57 -10.85
N GLN A 59 10.07 7.37 -10.63
CA GLN A 59 10.17 8.82 -10.54
C GLN A 59 10.98 9.26 -9.30
N ILE A 60 10.89 8.51 -8.20
CA ILE A 60 11.62 8.78 -6.96
C ILE A 60 13.04 8.20 -6.97
N ALA A 61 13.27 7.08 -7.64
CA ALA A 61 14.60 6.46 -7.74
C ALA A 61 15.66 7.41 -8.34
N GLY A 62 15.23 8.40 -9.12
CA GLY A 62 16.13 9.44 -9.63
C GLY A 62 16.59 10.46 -8.59
N LEU A 63 15.97 10.56 -7.42
CA LEU A 63 16.31 11.59 -6.43
C LEU A 63 17.66 11.32 -5.76
N THR A 64 18.41 12.38 -5.49
CA THR A 64 19.64 12.26 -4.70
C THR A 64 19.31 11.98 -3.23
N PRO A 65 20.25 11.42 -2.44
CA PRO A 65 20.03 11.17 -1.02
C PRO A 65 19.56 12.43 -0.27
N ARG A 66 20.18 13.58 -0.59
CA ARG A 66 19.80 14.87 0.00
C ARG A 66 18.39 15.31 -0.37
N GLN A 67 17.92 14.99 -1.56
CA GLN A 67 16.55 15.26 -1.98
C GLN A 67 15.54 14.36 -1.25
N GLN A 68 15.91 13.11 -1.00
CA GLN A 68 15.09 12.17 -0.22
C GLN A 68 14.96 12.63 1.24
N GLU A 69 16.04 13.07 1.88
CA GLU A 69 16.02 13.64 3.25
C GLU A 69 15.04 14.82 3.38
N ILE A 70 15.07 15.73 2.40
CA ILE A 70 14.18 16.90 2.37
C ILE A 70 12.72 16.47 2.21
N ILE A 71 12.44 15.52 1.31
CA ILE A 71 11.07 15.01 1.11
C ILE A 71 10.57 14.28 2.35
N ALA A 72 11.40 13.45 2.97
CA ALA A 72 11.05 12.75 4.21
C ALA A 72 10.66 13.73 5.32
N SER A 73 11.42 14.81 5.47
CA SER A 73 11.11 15.86 6.45
C SER A 73 9.83 16.63 6.11
N VAL A 74 9.57 16.88 4.81
CA VAL A 74 8.31 17.50 4.36
C VAL A 74 7.11 16.57 4.61
N LEU A 75 7.27 15.26 4.40
CA LEU A 75 6.22 14.26 4.66
C LEU A 75 5.91 14.12 6.15
N ALA A 76 6.92 14.28 7.01
CA ALA A 76 6.75 14.37 8.46
C ALA A 76 6.04 15.68 8.90
N GLY A 77 5.73 16.59 7.98
CA GLY A 77 5.04 17.85 8.27
C GLY A 77 5.96 18.94 8.81
N HIS A 78 7.29 18.78 8.71
CA HIS A 78 8.21 19.80 9.18
C HIS A 78 8.17 21.05 8.28
N PRO A 79 8.09 22.27 8.84
CA PRO A 79 8.17 23.49 8.06
C PRO A 79 9.57 23.71 7.50
N SER A 80 9.71 24.45 6.39
CA SER A 80 11.00 24.72 5.73
C SER A 80 12.08 25.24 6.68
N LYS A 81 11.69 26.01 7.72
CA LYS A 81 12.60 26.52 8.76
C LYS A 81 13.24 25.40 9.59
N ASN A 82 12.47 24.38 9.96
CA ASN A 82 12.98 23.26 10.76
C ASN A 82 13.86 22.38 9.91
N ILE A 83 13.43 22.06 8.68
CA ILE A 83 14.23 21.31 7.71
C ILE A 83 15.58 22.01 7.45
N ALA A 84 15.56 23.33 7.31
CA ALA A 84 16.77 24.13 7.14
C ALA A 84 17.72 24.02 8.35
N ALA A 85 17.18 24.06 9.57
CA ALA A 85 17.96 23.88 10.79
C ALA A 85 18.54 22.46 10.91
N ASP A 86 17.72 21.44 10.71
CA ASP A 86 18.10 20.02 10.82
C ASP A 86 19.19 19.65 9.81
N LEU A 87 19.11 20.22 8.61
CA LEU A 87 20.03 19.96 7.51
C LEU A 87 21.19 20.97 7.46
N ASN A 88 21.26 21.94 8.37
CA ASN A 88 22.25 23.01 8.43
C ASN A 88 22.40 23.79 7.10
N ILE A 89 21.27 24.16 6.48
CA ILE A 89 21.17 24.93 5.24
C ILE A 89 20.20 26.10 5.38
N SER A 90 20.14 27.00 4.40
CA SER A 90 19.14 28.09 4.42
C SER A 90 17.75 27.60 3.97
N GLN A 91 16.68 28.28 4.42
CA GLN A 91 15.31 28.01 3.94
C GLN A 91 15.21 28.15 2.40
N ARG A 92 15.89 29.16 1.85
CA ARG A 92 16.01 29.35 0.39
C ARG A 92 16.65 28.15 -0.30
N THR A 93 17.62 27.50 0.34
CA THR A 93 18.24 26.28 -0.17
C THR A 93 17.25 25.11 -0.16
N VAL A 94 16.43 24.97 0.89
CA VAL A 94 15.35 23.97 0.94
C VAL A 94 14.35 24.18 -0.19
N GLU A 95 13.95 25.43 -0.45
CA GLU A 95 13.04 25.78 -1.56
C GLU A 95 13.64 25.46 -2.93
N ASN A 96 14.93 25.76 -3.14
CA ASN A 96 15.65 25.40 -4.36
C ASN A 96 15.69 23.88 -4.57
N HIS A 97 15.95 23.10 -3.51
CA HIS A 97 15.89 21.65 -3.59
C HIS A 97 14.48 21.16 -3.94
N ARG A 98 13.43 21.71 -3.30
CA ARG A 98 12.03 21.37 -3.61
C ARG A 98 11.68 21.66 -5.07
N ALA A 99 12.10 22.81 -5.60
CA ALA A 99 11.91 23.16 -7.00
C ALA A 99 12.65 22.18 -7.94
N ALA A 100 13.89 21.82 -7.63
CA ALA A 100 14.66 20.85 -8.41
C ALA A 100 14.03 19.45 -8.39
N ILE A 101 13.53 19.02 -7.23
CA ILE A 101 12.81 17.75 -7.06
C ILE A 101 11.55 17.75 -7.91
N MET A 102 10.75 18.82 -7.84
CA MET A 102 9.51 18.95 -8.61
C MET A 102 9.76 18.87 -10.12
N ARG A 103 10.83 19.54 -10.60
CA ARG A 103 11.26 19.42 -12.00
C ARG A 103 11.66 17.99 -12.37
N LYS A 104 12.36 17.28 -11.47
CA LYS A 104 12.85 15.92 -11.71
C LYS A 104 11.76 14.86 -11.70
N THR A 105 10.77 15.01 -10.82
CA THR A 105 9.62 14.09 -10.71
C THR A 105 8.44 14.48 -11.61
N GLY A 106 8.54 15.61 -12.34
CA GLY A 106 7.48 16.11 -13.21
C GLY A 106 6.25 16.63 -12.47
N THR A 107 6.38 16.95 -11.18
CA THR A 107 5.28 17.40 -10.33
C THR A 107 5.14 18.92 -10.34
N ARG A 108 3.90 19.40 -10.40
CA ARG A 108 3.58 20.84 -10.52
C ARG A 108 3.36 21.54 -9.18
N SER A 109 3.23 20.79 -8.09
CA SER A 109 2.98 21.35 -6.75
C SER A 109 3.50 20.42 -5.66
N LEU A 110 3.74 20.97 -4.46
CA LEU A 110 4.13 20.18 -3.30
C LEU A 110 3.12 19.08 -2.96
N PRO A 111 1.79 19.33 -2.94
CA PRO A 111 0.82 18.27 -2.69
C PRO A 111 0.85 17.17 -3.76
N ALA A 112 1.12 17.52 -5.02
CA ALA A 112 1.28 16.53 -6.09
C ALA A 112 2.54 15.67 -5.87
N LEU A 113 3.65 16.28 -5.44
CA LEU A 113 4.86 15.56 -5.05
C LEU A 113 4.59 14.63 -3.86
N MET A 114 3.89 15.09 -2.83
CA MET A 114 3.56 14.25 -1.67
C MET A 114 2.71 13.04 -2.07
N ARG A 115 1.69 13.23 -2.92
CA ARG A 115 0.89 12.11 -3.45
C ARG A 115 1.74 11.09 -4.22
N LEU A 116 2.70 11.56 -5.02
CA LEU A 116 3.61 10.71 -5.77
C LEU A 116 4.50 9.89 -4.81
N VAL A 117 5.02 10.52 -3.75
CA VAL A 117 5.86 9.83 -2.77
C VAL A 117 5.08 8.80 -1.95
N LEU A 118 3.89 9.16 -1.49
CA LEU A 118 2.96 8.23 -0.82
C LEU A 118 2.50 7.08 -1.72
N ALA A 119 2.44 7.30 -3.03
CA ALA A 119 2.11 6.24 -3.99
C ALA A 119 3.29 5.29 -4.23
N ALA A 120 4.54 5.73 -4.00
CA ALA A 120 5.73 4.92 -4.20
C ALA A 120 6.16 4.14 -2.95
N GLU A 121 6.01 4.72 -1.76
CA GLU A 121 6.32 4.06 -0.50
C GLU A 121 5.07 3.42 0.12
N PRO A 122 5.06 2.11 0.39
CA PRO A 122 4.09 1.55 1.31
C PRO A 122 4.48 2.04 2.70
N THR A 123 3.69 2.92 3.28
CA THR A 123 3.66 3.10 4.74
C THR A 123 3.50 1.71 5.34
N VAL A 124 4.56 1.20 5.98
CA VAL A 124 4.59 -0.06 6.73
C VAL A 124 3.86 0.13 8.05
#